data_AF-A0A1Q3WPV9-F1
#
_entry.id   AF-A0A1Q3WPV9-F1
#
_cell.length_a   1.000
_cell.length_b   1.000
_cell.length_c   1.000
_cell.angle_alpha   90.00
_cell.angle_beta   90.00
_cell.angle_gamma   90.00
#
_symmetry.space_group_name_H-M   'P 1'
#
loop_
_entity.id
_entity.type
_entity.pdbx_description
1 polymer ?
#
loop_
_entity_poly.entity_id
_entity_poly.type
_entity_poly.pdbx_seq_one_letter_code
_entity_poly.pdbx_strand_id
1 'polypeptide(L)'
;MMLSSYLLHISFQSCIGHYFTKALLVTKPLQKNNTMGKVINISYKLSTSDQLITIPVSYVIENNEDMYTITCTVNPGNSLLPFWLQRKFNIKLLFTDGYFIHLFDESNIIKNLDTSLFIDQVYDSIITKEKLREVPA
;
A
#
# COMPACT_ATOMS: atom_id res chain seq x y z
N MET A 1 -72.95 -10.58 30.97
CA MET A 1 -72.68 -11.41 29.77
C MET A 1 -71.33 -10.95 29.24
N MET A 2 -70.19 -11.60 29.53
CA MET A 2 -69.62 -12.79 28.83
C MET A 2 -69.63 -12.57 27.30
N LEU A 3 -68.53 -12.52 26.53
CA LEU A 3 -67.26 -13.29 26.46
C LEU A 3 -66.08 -12.38 25.97
N SER A 4 -64.83 -12.48 26.47
CA SER A 4 -63.71 -13.41 26.10
C SER A 4 -63.41 -13.44 24.59
N SER A 5 -62.20 -13.12 24.08
CA SER A 5 -60.94 -13.91 24.24
C SER A 5 -59.69 -13.10 23.78
N TYR A 6 -58.62 -13.02 24.58
CA TYR A 6 -57.26 -13.63 24.42
C TYR A 6 -56.63 -13.52 23.01
N LEU A 7 -55.46 -12.88 22.80
CA LEU A 7 -54.08 -13.26 23.17
C LEU A 7 -53.21 -11.98 23.28
N LEU A 8 -52.60 -11.61 24.41
CA LEU A 8 -51.33 -12.11 24.97
C LEU A 8 -50.21 -12.35 23.93
N HIS A 9 -49.36 -11.34 23.72
CA HIS A 9 -47.92 -11.60 23.59
C HIS A 9 -47.16 -10.72 24.58
N ILE A 10 -46.55 -11.41 25.54
CA ILE A 10 -45.88 -10.93 26.73
C ILE A 10 -44.45 -10.56 26.32
N SER A 11 -44.04 -9.33 26.64
CA SER A 11 -42.70 -8.97 27.15
C SER A 11 -41.47 -9.21 26.24
N PHE A 12 -40.26 -8.74 26.49
CA PHE A 12 -39.59 -8.32 27.72
C PHE A 12 -38.37 -7.48 27.30
N GLN A 13 -38.05 -6.45 28.11
CA GLN A 13 -36.68 -6.01 28.45
C GLN A 13 -35.80 -5.47 27.28
N SER A 14 -34.93 -4.47 27.43
CA SER A 14 -34.48 -3.63 28.53
C SER A 14 -33.32 -2.80 27.98
N CYS A 15 -33.23 -1.57 28.49
CA CYS A 15 -32.00 -0.82 28.72
C CYS A 15 -31.10 -0.42 27.53
N ILE A 16 -31.08 0.89 27.30
CA ILE A 16 -29.90 1.76 27.39
C ILE A 16 -28.65 1.22 26.68
N GLY A 17 -28.34 1.85 25.56
CA GLY A 17 -27.01 1.82 24.99
C GLY A 17 -26.80 3.07 24.16
N HIS A 18 -26.26 4.12 24.78
CA HIS A 18 -25.48 5.13 24.08
C HIS A 18 -24.47 4.41 23.19
N TYR A 19 -24.77 4.22 21.92
CA TYR A 19 -23.75 3.96 20.93
C TYR A 19 -23.52 5.26 20.20
N PHE A 20 -22.56 6.00 20.77
CA PHE A 20 -21.67 6.86 20.02
C PHE A 20 -21.37 6.20 18.67
N THR A 21 -21.99 6.68 17.59
CA THR A 21 -21.37 6.58 16.27
C THR A 21 -20.17 7.50 16.35
N LYS A 22 -19.06 6.99 16.92
CA LYS A 22 -17.74 7.48 16.51
C LYS A 22 -17.69 7.17 15.02
N ALA A 23 -18.00 8.17 14.20
CA ALA A 23 -17.35 8.27 12.91
C ALA A 23 -15.86 8.25 13.24
N LEU A 24 -15.24 7.07 13.13
CA LEU A 24 -13.80 6.98 13.03
C LEU A 24 -13.51 7.61 11.69
N LEU A 25 -13.42 8.95 11.68
CA LEU A 25 -12.72 9.67 10.65
C LEU A 25 -11.30 9.09 10.72
N VAL A 26 -11.04 8.08 9.88
CA VAL A 26 -9.69 7.75 9.46
C VAL A 26 -9.23 8.99 8.72
N THR A 27 -8.76 9.97 9.50
CA THR A 27 -8.17 11.17 8.96
C THR A 27 -6.96 10.68 8.20
N LYS A 28 -7.04 10.74 6.86
CA LYS A 28 -5.89 10.57 5.98
C LYS A 28 -4.69 11.20 6.67
N PRO A 29 -3.57 10.48 6.91
CA PRO A 29 -2.38 11.18 7.36
C PRO A 29 -2.07 12.18 6.27
N LEU A 30 -2.21 13.47 6.59
CA LEU A 30 -1.76 14.59 5.74
C LEU A 30 -0.22 14.52 5.71
N GLN A 31 0.31 13.57 4.96
CA GLN A 31 1.73 13.48 4.71
C GLN A 31 2.06 14.43 3.58
N LYS A 32 2.49 15.62 4.01
CA LYS A 32 3.58 16.42 3.43
C LYS A 32 3.99 15.92 2.04
N ASN A 33 3.63 16.71 1.04
CA ASN A 33 4.26 16.78 -0.28
C ASN A 33 5.79 16.81 -0.14
N ASN A 34 6.39 15.64 0.05
CA ASN A 34 7.82 15.43 0.08
C ASN A 34 8.27 15.21 -1.36
N THR A 35 8.32 16.32 -2.10
CA THR A 35 8.96 16.42 -3.42
C THR A 35 10.49 16.38 -3.30
N MET A 36 11.03 15.58 -2.38
CA MET A 36 12.47 15.42 -2.19
C MET A 36 12.83 14.00 -2.59
N GLY A 37 13.64 13.85 -3.64
CA GLY A 37 14.14 12.56 -4.08
C GLY A 37 14.87 11.84 -2.95
N LYS A 38 14.34 10.68 -2.55
CA LYS A 38 14.92 9.81 -1.53
C LYS A 38 15.67 8.68 -2.21
N VAL A 39 16.60 8.04 -1.50
CA VAL A 39 17.32 6.87 -1.99
C VAL A 39 17.10 5.69 -1.04
N ILE A 40 16.95 4.50 -1.61
CA ILE A 40 16.89 3.22 -0.90
C ILE A 40 17.80 2.20 -1.57
N ASN A 41 18.52 1.42 -0.77
CA ASN A 41 19.42 0.37 -1.27
C ASN A 41 18.70 -0.97 -1.20
N ILE A 42 18.50 -1.60 -2.36
CA ILE A 42 17.79 -2.88 -2.47
C ILE A 42 18.82 -3.99 -2.61
N SER A 43 18.88 -4.87 -1.61
CA SER A 43 19.69 -6.09 -1.67
C SER A 43 18.91 -7.18 -2.41
N TYR A 44 19.22 -7.38 -3.69
CA TYR A 44 18.52 -8.32 -4.55
C TYR A 44 19.38 -9.55 -4.81
N LYS A 45 18.79 -10.74 -4.69
CA LYS A 45 19.46 -12.01 -5.01
C LYS A 45 19.15 -12.38 -6.45
N LEU A 46 20.17 -12.50 -7.30
CA LEU A 46 19.97 -12.93 -8.69
C LEU A 46 19.48 -14.38 -8.75
N SER A 47 18.38 -14.59 -9.46
CA SER A 47 17.81 -15.91 -9.75
C SER A 47 18.80 -16.86 -10.44
N THR A 48 19.77 -16.31 -11.17
CA THR A 48 20.69 -17.07 -12.03
C THR A 48 22.02 -17.44 -11.40
N SER A 49 22.44 -16.80 -10.30
CA SER A 49 23.82 -16.94 -9.80
C SER A 49 23.96 -16.97 -8.28
N ASP A 50 22.85 -16.96 -7.52
CA ASP A 50 22.84 -16.82 -6.06
C ASP A 50 23.61 -15.60 -5.51
N GLN A 51 24.09 -14.72 -6.39
CA GLN A 51 24.82 -13.52 -6.02
C GLN A 51 23.85 -12.47 -5.47
N LEU A 52 24.23 -11.88 -4.33
CA LEU A 52 23.54 -10.75 -3.75
C LEU A 52 24.14 -9.46 -4.32
N ILE A 53 23.32 -8.65 -4.98
CA ILE A 53 23.70 -7.32 -5.47
C ILE A 53 22.95 -6.24 -4.70
N THR A 54 23.61 -5.12 -4.45
CA THR A 54 22.95 -3.94 -3.85
C THR A 54 22.70 -2.91 -4.94
N ILE A 55 21.42 -2.62 -5.20
CA ILE A 55 20.99 -1.66 -6.22
C ILE A 55 20.43 -0.41 -5.54
N PRO A 56 21.07 0.76 -5.70
CA PRO A 56 20.51 2.02 -5.20
C PRO A 56 19.37 2.51 -6.10
N VAL A 57 18.20 2.75 -5.50
CA VAL A 57 16.99 3.24 -6.17
C VAL A 57 16.63 4.60 -5.60
N SER A 58 16.60 5.61 -6.46
CA SER A 58 16.00 6.90 -6.12
C SER A 58 14.48 6.82 -6.30
N TYR A 59 13.72 7.38 -5.37
CA TYR A 59 12.26 7.44 -5.48
C TYR A 59 11.69 8.77 -5.02
N VAL A 60 10.56 9.13 -5.61
CA VAL A 60 9.71 10.27 -5.21
C VAL A 60 8.31 9.73 -5.01
N ILE A 61 7.64 10.17 -3.95
CA ILE A 61 6.25 9.82 -3.67
C ILE A 61 5.40 11.06 -3.91
N GLU A 62 4.50 10.96 -4.87
CA GLU A 62 3.49 11.97 -5.15
C GLU A 62 2.15 11.45 -4.63
N ASN A 63 1.47 12.25 -3.81
CA ASN A 63 0.14 11.96 -3.32
C ASN A 63 -0.83 12.93 -3.99
N ASN A 64 -1.82 12.37 -4.67
CA ASN A 64 -2.96 13.09 -5.21
C ASN A 64 -4.25 12.48 -4.65
N GLU A 65 -4.75 13.07 -3.56
CA GLU A 65 -5.96 12.69 -2.83
C GLU A 65 -5.93 11.26 -2.23
N ASP A 66 -6.34 10.28 -3.02
CA ASP A 66 -6.36 8.85 -2.67
C ASP A 66 -5.37 8.05 -3.53
N MET A 67 -4.76 8.69 -4.52
CA MET A 67 -3.80 8.07 -5.43
C MET A 67 -2.38 8.44 -5.03
N TYR A 68 -1.55 7.42 -4.83
CA TYR A 68 -0.13 7.57 -4.58
C TYR A 68 0.64 7.06 -5.78
N THR A 69 1.51 7.89 -6.31
CA THR A 69 2.44 7.51 -7.39
C THR A 69 3.86 7.58 -6.86
N ILE A 70 4.52 6.42 -6.81
CA ILE A 70 5.93 6.32 -6.44
C ILE A 70 6.72 6.19 -7.74
N THR A 71 7.44 7.26 -8.12
CA THR A 71 8.33 7.21 -9.28
C THR A 71 9.71 6.77 -8.84
N CYS A 72 10.15 5.62 -9.35
CA CYS A 72 11.43 5.00 -9.04
C CYS A 72 12.41 5.15 -10.21
N THR A 73 13.67 5.46 -9.90
CA THR A 73 14.78 5.50 -10.84
C THR A 73 15.94 4.70 -10.27
N VAL A 74 16.34 3.66 -10.99
CA VAL A 74 17.45 2.79 -10.64
C VAL A 74 18.76 3.47 -11.00
N ASN A 75 19.62 3.69 -10.01
CA ASN A 75 20.92 4.31 -10.22
C ASN A 75 21.98 3.21 -10.42
N PRO A 76 22.70 3.19 -11.55
CA PRO A 76 23.75 2.19 -11.78
C PRO A 76 24.98 2.36 -10.88
N GLY A 77 25.22 3.57 -10.36
CA GLY A 77 26.49 3.88 -9.71
C GLY A 77 27.66 3.51 -10.62
N ASN A 78 28.61 2.72 -10.09
CA ASN A 78 29.76 2.19 -10.83
C ASN A 78 29.58 0.71 -11.26
N SER A 79 28.40 0.12 -11.05
CA SER A 79 28.15 -1.30 -11.28
C SER A 79 27.42 -1.53 -12.60
N LEU A 80 27.78 -2.62 -13.29
CA LEU A 80 27.03 -3.10 -14.44
C LEU A 80 25.68 -3.65 -13.94
N LEU A 81 24.61 -2.92 -14.23
CA LEU A 81 23.27 -3.38 -13.90
C LEU A 81 22.79 -4.41 -14.94
N PRO A 82 22.08 -5.46 -14.49
CA PRO A 82 21.55 -6.48 -15.39
C PRO A 82 20.67 -5.89 -16.50
N PHE A 83 20.72 -6.49 -17.69
CA PHE A 83 19.96 -6.00 -18.85
C PHE A 83 18.43 -6.07 -18.65
N TRP A 84 17.96 -7.00 -17.82
CA TRP A 84 16.56 -7.17 -17.50
C TRP A 84 16.03 -6.09 -16.54
N LEU A 85 16.91 -5.36 -15.86
CA LEU A 85 16.52 -4.39 -14.85
C LEU A 85 16.01 -3.10 -15.50
N GLN A 86 14.72 -2.81 -15.27
CA GLN A 86 14.10 -1.58 -15.73
C GLN A 86 14.68 -0.37 -15.01
N ARG A 87 15.10 0.65 -15.76
CA ARG A 87 15.80 1.82 -15.20
C ARG A 87 14.88 2.81 -14.51
N LYS A 88 13.65 2.95 -15.00
CA LYS A 88 12.65 3.85 -14.45
C LYS A 88 11.30 3.17 -14.51
N PHE A 89 10.56 3.19 -13.41
CA PHE A 89 9.24 2.57 -13.29
C PHE A 89 8.42 3.35 -12.26
N ASN A 90 7.11 3.20 -12.32
CA ASN A 90 6.19 3.82 -11.38
C ASN A 90 5.45 2.75 -10.58
N ILE A 91 5.19 2.99 -9.31
CA ILE A 91 4.29 2.14 -8.52
C ILE A 91 3.08 3.01 -8.21
N LYS A 92 1.91 2.62 -8.71
CA LYS A 92 0.67 3.33 -8.47
C LYS A 92 -0.12 2.60 -7.40
N LEU A 93 -0.57 3.31 -6.39
CA LEU A 93 -1.34 2.78 -5.29
C LEU A 93 -2.62 3.61 -5.14
N LEU A 94 -3.73 2.92 -4.84
CA LEU A 94 -4.97 3.54 -4.40
C LEU A 94 -5.13 3.28 -2.91
N PHE A 95 -5.28 4.35 -2.12
CA PHE A 95 -5.68 4.24 -0.74
C PHE A 95 -7.21 4.25 -0.65
N THR A 96 -7.81 3.14 -0.24
CA THR A 96 -9.25 3.02 -0.03
C THR A 96 -9.51 2.15 1.18
N ASP A 97 -10.56 2.47 1.95
CA ASP A 97 -11.00 1.67 3.09
C ASP A 97 -9.90 1.34 4.12
N GLY A 98 -8.92 2.24 4.29
CA GLY A 98 -7.82 2.08 5.24
C GLY A 98 -6.66 1.20 4.78
N TYR A 99 -6.61 0.77 3.51
CA TYR A 99 -5.50 0.01 2.97
C TYR A 99 -5.06 0.49 1.57
N PHE A 100 -3.85 0.09 1.17
CA PHE A 100 -3.29 0.39 -0.14
C PHE A 100 -3.54 -0.77 -1.13
N ILE A 101 -4.10 -0.46 -2.29
CA ILE A 101 -4.27 -1.36 -3.42
C ILE A 101 -3.23 -1.03 -4.48
N HIS A 102 -2.45 -2.02 -4.90
CA HIS A 102 -1.53 -1.86 -6.02
C HIS A 102 -2.30 -1.80 -7.34
N LEU A 103 -2.16 -0.69 -8.07
CA LEU A 103 -2.77 -0.51 -9.37
C LEU A 103 -1.84 -1.05 -10.44
N PHE A 104 -2.40 -1.81 -11.38
CA PHE A 104 -1.67 -2.24 -12.56
C PHE A 104 -1.35 -1.01 -13.44
N ASP A 105 -0.10 -0.92 -13.90
CA ASP A 105 0.34 0.12 -14.82
C ASP A 105 0.93 -0.53 -16.07
N GLU A 106 0.27 -0.33 -17.20
CA GLU A 106 0.70 -0.84 -18.50
C GLU A 106 2.07 -0.30 -18.94
N SER A 107 2.48 0.88 -18.46
CA SER A 107 3.83 1.38 -18.73
C SER A 107 4.93 0.55 -18.05
N ASN A 108 4.55 -0.24 -17.05
CA ASN A 108 5.37 -1.28 -16.46
C ASN A 108 4.98 -2.66 -17.00
N ILE A 109 4.55 -2.83 -18.26
CA ILE A 109 4.40 -4.18 -18.82
C ILE A 109 5.74 -4.90 -18.70
N ILE A 110 5.81 -5.75 -17.68
CA ILE A 110 7.02 -6.38 -17.23
C ILE A 110 7.33 -7.50 -18.21
N LYS A 111 8.42 -7.36 -18.95
CA LYS A 111 8.81 -8.35 -19.97
C LYS A 111 9.49 -9.59 -19.36
N ASN A 112 9.91 -9.54 -18.09
CA ASN A 112 10.62 -10.62 -17.39
C ASN A 112 10.22 -10.70 -15.91
N LEU A 113 10.01 -11.92 -15.40
CA LEU A 113 9.73 -12.23 -13.99
C LEU A 113 10.72 -11.59 -13.02
N ASP A 114 12.03 -11.60 -13.31
CA ASP A 114 13.04 -11.01 -12.42
C ASP A 114 12.80 -9.52 -12.15
N THR A 115 12.36 -8.79 -13.18
CA THR A 115 12.01 -7.37 -13.07
C THR A 115 10.78 -7.18 -12.18
N SER A 116 9.78 -8.07 -12.26
CA SER A 116 8.60 -8.05 -11.39
C SER A 116 8.98 -8.22 -9.94
N LEU A 117 9.74 -9.28 -9.65
CA LEU A 117 10.19 -9.59 -8.30
C LEU A 117 11.03 -8.45 -7.70
N PHE A 118 11.86 -7.80 -8.53
CA PHE A 118 12.61 -6.63 -8.09
C PHE A 118 11.70 -5.45 -7.75
N ILE A 119 10.70 -5.15 -8.58
CA ILE A 119 9.74 -4.05 -8.33
C ILE A 119 8.95 -4.31 -7.04
N ASP A 120 8.49 -5.55 -6.82
CA ASP A 120 7.78 -5.94 -5.60
C ASP A 120 8.66 -5.75 -4.36
N GLN A 121 9.94 -6.12 -4.44
CA GLN A 121 10.88 -5.92 -3.34
C GLN A 121 11.15 -4.43 -3.08
N VAL A 122 11.26 -3.61 -4.13
CA VAL A 122 11.40 -2.15 -4.00
C VAL A 122 10.19 -1.56 -3.30
N TYR A 123 8.99 -1.97 -3.72
CA TYR A 123 7.72 -1.56 -3.11
C TYR A 123 7.71 -1.86 -1.61
N ASP A 124 7.92 -3.11 -1.21
CA ASP A 124 7.90 -3.51 0.20
C ASP A 124 8.93 -2.73 1.02
N SER A 125 10.10 -2.48 0.45
CA SER A 125 11.16 -1.71 1.09
C SER A 125 10.75 -0.25 1.31
N ILE A 126 10.11 0.39 0.32
CA ILE A 126 9.64 1.78 0.41
C ILE A 126 8.48 1.88 1.40
N ILE A 127 7.46 1.03 1.30
CA ILE A 127 6.30 1.03 2.20
C ILE A 127 6.71 0.82 3.65
N THR A 128 7.64 -0.11 3.89
CA THR A 128 8.18 -0.36 5.24
C THR A 128 8.95 0.84 5.76
N LYS A 129 9.83 1.43 4.93
CA LYS A 129 10.65 2.59 5.31
C LYS A 129 9.82 3.83 5.61
N GLU A 130 8.79 4.08 4.80
CA GLU A 130 7.90 5.24 4.93
C GLU A 130 6.75 5.00 5.93
N LYS A 131 6.67 3.78 6.50
CA LYS A 131 5.60 3.36 7.44
C LYS A 131 4.20 3.55 6.86
N LEU A 132 4.05 3.24 5.57
CA LEU A 132 2.77 3.34 4.86
C LEU A 132 1.85 2.12 5.10
N ARG A 133 2.33 1.06 5.76
CA ARG A 133 1.44 0.03 6.30
C ARG A 133 0.75 0.57 7.55
N GLU A 134 -0.43 1.16 7.39
CA GLU A 134 -1.37 1.26 8.49
C GLU A 134 -2.00 -0.12 8.71
N VAL A 135 -1.48 -0.85 9.70
CA VAL A 135 -2.18 -2.00 10.27
C VAL A 135 -3.24 -1.39 11.20
N PRO A 136 -4.56 -1.61 10.96
CA PRO A 136 -5.54 -1.29 11.98
C PRO A 136 -5.22 -2.15 13.21
N ALA A 137 -4.94 -1.48 14.33
CA ALA A 137 -4.79 -2.12 15.64
C ALA A 137 -6.12 -2.69 16.14
#